data_AF-A0A0T0M403-F1
#
_entry.id   AF-A0A0T0M403-F1
#
_cell.length_a   1.000
_cell.length_b   1.000
_cell.length_c   1.000
_cell.angle_alpha   90.00
_cell.angle_beta   90.00
_cell.angle_gamma   90.00
#
_symmetry.space_group_name_H-M   'P 1'
#
loop_
_entity.id
_entity.type
_entity.pdbx_description
1 polymer ?
#
loop_
_entity_poly.entity_id
_entity_poly.type
_entity_poly.pdbx_seq_one_letter_code
_entity_poly.pdbx_strand_id
1 'polypeptide(L)' 'MTITINPKNKKELTKIKAVLKAIEVDFIEEPYDKNFVEKIHKSRQEIMKGDTKKIALDELWK' A
#
# COMPACT_ATOMS: atom_id res chain seq x y z
N MET A 1 -4.78 12.96 19.35
CA MET A 1 -3.67 12.00 19.48
C MET A 1 -3.95 10.85 18.52
N THR A 2 -2.95 10.35 17.80
CA THR A 2 -3.13 9.32 16.75
C THR A 2 -2.27 8.11 17.08
N ILE A 3 -2.84 6.91 16.91
CA ILE A 3 -2.12 5.63 17.07
C ILE A 3 -2.09 4.93 15.71
N THR A 4 -0.91 4.60 15.23
CA THR A 4 -0.72 3.86 13.98
C THR A 4 -0.35 2.42 14.29
N ILE A 5 -1.03 1.46 13.65
CA ILE A 5 -0.82 0.04 13.86
C ILE A 5 -0.40 -0.60 12.55
N ASN A 6 0.79 -1.21 12.51
CA ASN A 6 1.36 -1.88 11.33
C ASN A 6 1.38 -3.41 11.51
N PRO A 7 0.25 -4.12 11.30
CA PRO A 7 0.21 -5.57 11.40
C PRO A 7 1.02 -6.22 10.28
N LYS A 8 1.75 -7.29 10.60
CA LYS A 8 2.65 -7.97 9.65
C LYS A 8 1.91 -8.86 8.67
N ASN A 9 0.67 -9.26 9.00
CA ASN A 9 -0.14 -10.15 8.18
C ASN A 9 -1.64 -9.96 8.45
N LYS A 10 -2.46 -10.54 7.57
CA LYS A 10 -3.93 -10.45 7.66
C LYS A 10 -4.49 -11.02 8.96
N LYS A 11 -3.88 -12.09 9.51
CA LYS A 11 -4.34 -12.74 10.75
C LYS A 11 -4.17 -11.83 11.96
N GLU A 12 -3.05 -11.11 12.03
CA GLU A 12 -2.76 -10.12 13.07
C GLU A 12 -3.74 -8.93 12.97
N LEU A 13 -3.95 -8.40 11.76
CA LEU A 13 -4.91 -7.32 11.52
C LEU A 13 -6.32 -7.71 12.00
N THR A 14 -6.80 -8.92 11.67
CA THR A 14 -8.13 -9.39 12.11
C THR A 14 -8.26 -9.45 13.63
N LYS A 15 -7.22 -9.93 14.33
CA LYS A 15 -7.23 -9.97 15.80
C LYS A 15 -7.29 -8.57 16.41
N ILE A 16 -6.51 -7.63 15.88
CA ILE A 16 -6.48 -6.25 16.37
C ILE A 16 -7.85 -5.58 16.14
N LYS A 17 -8.45 -5.75 14.95
CA LYS A 17 -9.80 -5.23 14.68
C LYS A 17 -10.84 -5.78 15.65
N ALA A 18 -10.75 -7.06 16.02
CA ALA A 18 -11.67 -7.66 16.98
C ALA A 18 -11.52 -7.03 18.38
N VAL A 19 -10.29 -6.79 18.83
CA VAL A 19 -10.02 -6.10 20.10
C VAL A 19 -10.57 -4.67 20.07
N LEU A 20 -10.29 -3.90 19.00
CA LEU A 20 -10.76 -2.52 18.86
C LEU A 20 -12.29 -2.43 18.85
N LYS A 21 -12.97 -3.35 18.15
CA LYS A 21 -14.44 -3.45 18.19
C LYS A 21 -14.98 -3.80 19.57
N ALA A 22 -14.31 -4.70 20.29
CA ALA A 22 -14.74 -5.12 21.63
C ALA A 22 -14.68 -3.99 22.67
N ILE A 23 -13.84 -2.98 22.43
CA ILE A 23 -13.73 -1.77 23.27
C ILE A 23 -14.43 -0.56 22.64
N GLU A 24 -15.29 -0.79 21.65
CA GLU A 24 -16.10 0.24 20.98
C GLU A 24 -15.27 1.39 20.37
N VAL A 25 -14.06 1.07 19.90
CA VAL A 25 -13.19 2.02 19.21
C VAL A 25 -13.40 1.90 17.71
N ASP A 26 -13.90 2.97 17.10
CA ASP A 26 -13.91 3.14 15.65
C ASP A 26 -12.49 3.31 15.12
N PHE A 27 -12.20 2.68 13.98
CA PHE A 27 -10.92 2.78 13.31
C PHE A 27 -11.11 3.02 11.82
N ILE A 28 -10.22 3.83 11.27
CA ILE A 28 -10.17 4.14 9.85
C ILE A 28 -9.20 3.16 9.21
N GLU A 29 -9.68 2.43 8.22
CA GLU A 29 -8.81 1.73 7.29
C GLU A 29 -8.57 2.66 6.12
N GLU A 30 -7.31 3.06 5.90
CA GLU A 30 -6.91 3.80 4.71
C GLU A 30 -6.37 2.78 3.69
N PRO A 31 -7.23 2.15 2.86
CA PRO A 31 -6.74 1.40 1.73
C PRO A 31 -6.00 2.38 0.81
N TYR A 32 -4.93 1.91 0.17
CA TYR A 32 -4.31 2.67 -0.91
C TYR A 32 -5.37 3.07 -1.95
N ASP A 33 -5.23 4.28 -2.49
CA ASP A 33 -6.08 4.76 -3.58
C ASP A 33 -6.16 3.72 -4.71
N LYS A 34 -7.36 3.46 -5.22
CA LYS A 34 -7.58 2.41 -6.22
C LYS A 34 -6.76 2.67 -7.49
N ASN A 35 -6.67 3.93 -7.94
CA ASN A 35 -5.87 4.28 -9.12
C ASN A 35 -4.38 4.05 -8.85
N PHE A 36 -3.92 4.31 -7.63
CA PHE A 36 -2.55 3.99 -7.22
C PHE A 36 -2.28 2.48 -7.29
N VAL A 37 -3.17 1.66 -6.73
CA VAL A 37 -3.05 0.18 -6.77
C VAL A 37 -3.06 -0.35 -8.21
N GLU A 38 -3.97 0.14 -9.05
CA GLU A 38 -4.04 -0.20 -10.47
C GLU A 38 -2.75 0.18 -11.21
N LYS A 39 -2.21 1.38 -10.95
CA LYS A 39 -0.93 1.84 -11.53
C LYS A 39 0.22 0.91 -11.14
N ILE A 40 0.28 0.46 -9.88
CA ILE A 40 1.31 -0.49 -9.42
C ILE A 40 1.16 -1.84 -10.13
N HIS A 41 -0.06 -2.36 -10.28
CA HIS A 41 -0.30 -3.60 -11.01
C HIS A 41 0.12 -3.50 -12.47
N LYS A 42 -0.25 -2.41 -13.15
CA LYS A 42 0.17 -2.13 -14.53
C LYS A 42 1.70 -2.08 -14.64
N SER A 43 2.36 -1.33 -13.75
CA SER A 43 3.82 -1.22 -13.74
C SER A 43 4.51 -2.58 -13.54
N ARG A 44 3.98 -3.45 -12.67
CA ARG A 44 4.50 -4.82 -12.50
C ARG A 44 4.39 -5.64 -13.79
N GLN A 45 3.28 -5.50 -14.53
CA GLN A 45 3.10 -6.18 -15.82
C GLN A 45 4.07 -5.66 -16.88
N GLU A 46 4.27 -4.34 -16.96
CA GLU A 46 5.25 -3.72 -17.85
C GLU A 46 6.67 -4.21 -17.55
N ILE A 47 7.04 -4.30 -16.27
CA ILE A 47 8.33 -4.88 -15.84
C ILE A 47 8.47 -6.34 -16.30
N MET A 48 7.44 -7.17 -16.12
CA MET A 48 7.47 -8.58 -16.55
C MET A 48 7.58 -8.74 -18.07
N LYS A 49 7.00 -7.80 -18.84
CA LYS A 49 7.09 -7.78 -20.30
C LYS A 49 8.39 -7.19 -20.84
N GLY A 50 9.20 -6.56 -19.97
CA GLY A 50 10.38 -5.81 -20.38
C GLY A 50 10.09 -4.39 -20.89
N ASP A 51 8.85 -3.92 -20.77
CA ASP A 51 8.37 -2.58 -21.16
C ASP A 51 8.81 -1.53 -20.13
N THR A 52 10.11 -1.46 -19.86
CA THR A 52 10.70 -0.54 -18.88
C THR A 52 11.68 0.40 -19.55
N LYS A 53 11.72 1.64 -19.08
CA LYS A 53 12.73 2.62 -19.51
C LYS A 53 13.68 2.87 -18.35
N LYS A 54 14.96 2.61 -18.58
CA LYS A 54 16.02 3.10 -17.69
C LYS A 54 16.30 4.55 -18.05
N ILE A 55 16.24 5.43 -17.06
CA ILE A 55 16.61 6.83 -17.21
C ILE A 55 17.95 7.02 -16.50
N ALA A 56 18.95 7.51 -17.23
CA ALA A 56 20.25 7.81 -16.66
C ALA A 56 20.24 9.17 -15.93
N LEU A 57 21.18 9.40 -15.01
CA LEU A 57 21.18 10.61 -14.17
C LEU A 57 21.33 11.89 -15.02
N ASP A 58 22.08 11.79 -16.12
CA ASP A 58 22.27 12.83 -17.14
C ASP A 58 21.01 13.15 -17.94
N GLU A 59 20.01 12.27 -17.96
CA GLU A 59 18.73 12.49 -18.65
C GLU A 59 17.68 13.19 -17.75
N LEU A 60 17.91 13.25 -16.44
CA LEU A 60 16.94 13.81 -15.47
C LEU A 60 16.92 15.34 -15.41
N TRP A 61 17.97 16.01 -15.90
CA TRP A 61 18.19 17.46 -15.73
C TRP A 61 18.22 18.23 -17.05
N LYS A 62 17.56 17.72 -18.10
CA LYS A 62 17.38 18.43 -19.38
C LYS A 62 16.16 19.34 -19.38
#